data_AF-A0A2Z3GXA5-F1
#
_entry.id   AF-A0A2Z3GXA5-F1
#
_cell.length_a   1.000
_cell.length_b   1.000
_cell.length_c   1.000
_cell.angle_alpha   90.00
_cell.angle_beta   90.00
_cell.angle_gamma   90.00
#
_symmetry.space_group_name_H-M   'P 1'
#
loop_
_entity.id
_entity.type
_entity.pdbx_description
1 polymer ?
#
loop_
_entity_poly.entity_id
_entity_poly.type
_entity_poly.pdbx_seq_one_letter_code
_entity_poly.pdbx_strand_id
1 'polypeptide(L)'
;MSVPSSVEELLQLIRKSGMVDETKLTTYLQRRQLTRGLPADPREFADELVQDGIVTYFQSEQFMLGKWRGFTVGKFKLLERVGVGGMGQVFLCEHMFMRRRVAVKVLPPAKAEQPAALGRFYREARAAGSLDHPNIVRTHDIDQDGNLHFIVMDYVDGPNLLDVVKKFGPLDLARAVSYVRQVANGLEYAFRNKLIHRDIKPGNILVDRKGVARILDMGLARFLNDHTDQLTIKYDDKIVLGTADYVAPEQVANSHSVDIRADIYGLGATLYFLLAGHPPFPTGTVSQKLLWHRTKDPTPIRQIRPEVPEGLAVIVGKMMAKDPKARFQTPAQVVAELDAYLPASVPLPSPDEMPLLSPAAMEGASPDDEGASEAVAETPLNASATLGPATPVKAAAVLSGSTVTVAPPALNPFGTPAAPWGGSVRPKPPSRPAMAPLPQPPLPRPGDSAGPDAIPPAKRSGPFAPSNPFREDAVSGRAAPRRAAPWVLLGAGAVAVAVLAALLALKLM
;
A
#
# COMPACT_ATOMS: atom_id res chain seq x y z
N MET A 1 21.21 -18.42 -14.55
CA MET A 1 22.63 -18.33 -14.91
C MET A 1 23.37 -17.83 -13.69
N SER A 2 24.68 -18.01 -13.63
CA SER A 2 25.53 -17.40 -12.60
C SER A 2 25.48 -15.87 -12.71
N VAL A 3 25.88 -15.20 -11.62
CA VAL A 3 26.19 -13.77 -11.63
C VAL A 3 27.20 -13.49 -12.75
N PRO A 4 27.00 -12.45 -13.58
CA PRO A 4 27.94 -12.14 -14.66
C PRO A 4 29.31 -11.78 -14.08
N SER A 5 30.34 -12.48 -14.54
CA SER A 5 31.74 -12.31 -14.18
C SER A 5 32.52 -11.48 -15.19
N SER A 6 31.93 -11.22 -16.36
CA SER A 6 32.49 -10.40 -17.43
C SER A 6 31.43 -9.54 -18.11
N VAL A 7 31.87 -8.48 -18.79
CA VAL A 7 31.00 -7.63 -19.63
C VAL A 7 30.29 -8.43 -20.72
N GLU A 8 30.96 -9.44 -21.30
CA GLU A 8 30.35 -10.27 -22.33
C GLU A 8 29.18 -11.11 -21.78
N GLU A 9 29.35 -11.69 -20.58
CA GLU A 9 28.25 -12.40 -19.90
C GLU A 9 27.07 -11.47 -19.58
N LEU A 10 27.36 -10.23 -19.16
CA LEU A 10 26.32 -9.22 -18.93
C LEU A 10 25.58 -8.88 -20.23
N LEU A 11 26.28 -8.66 -21.34
CA LEU A 11 25.68 -8.40 -22.64
C LEU A 11 24.83 -9.57 -23.13
N GLN A 12 25.27 -10.80 -22.91
CA GLN A 12 24.47 -11.99 -23.22
C GLN A 12 23.16 -11.99 -22.42
N LEU A 13 23.18 -11.64 -21.13
CA LEU A 13 21.96 -11.52 -20.33
C LEU A 13 21.00 -10.45 -20.87
N ILE A 14 21.54 -9.28 -21.23
CA ILE A 14 20.76 -8.16 -21.78
C ILE A 14 20.10 -8.57 -23.10
N ARG A 15 20.87 -9.09 -24.06
CA ARG A 15 20.32 -9.56 -25.35
C ARG A 15 19.27 -10.63 -25.17
N LYS A 16 19.54 -11.61 -24.31
CA LYS A 16 18.63 -12.72 -24.04
C LYS A 16 17.31 -12.26 -23.38
N SER A 17 17.33 -11.13 -22.69
CA SER A 17 16.12 -10.56 -22.08
C SER A 17 15.14 -9.94 -23.06
N GLY A 18 15.62 -9.50 -24.24
CA GLY A 18 14.81 -8.77 -25.21
C GLY A 18 14.30 -7.40 -24.71
N MET A 19 14.85 -6.86 -23.61
CA MET A 19 14.39 -5.58 -23.03
C MET A 19 14.98 -4.34 -23.67
N VAL A 20 16.13 -4.49 -24.31
CA VAL A 20 16.78 -3.44 -25.08
C VAL A 20 16.70 -3.84 -26.55
N ASP A 21 16.29 -2.90 -27.39
CA ASP A 21 16.31 -3.08 -28.84
C ASP A 21 17.76 -3.36 -29.30
N GLU A 22 17.96 -4.39 -30.13
CA GLU A 22 19.31 -4.81 -30.54
C GLU A 22 20.03 -3.72 -31.36
N THR A 23 19.27 -2.93 -32.12
CA THR A 23 19.82 -1.79 -32.89
C THR A 23 20.28 -0.69 -31.95
N LYS A 24 19.47 -0.36 -30.93
CA LYS A 24 19.84 0.60 -29.87
C LYS A 24 21.10 0.15 -29.13
N LEU A 25 21.14 -1.12 -28.71
CA LEU A 25 22.28 -1.69 -27.99
C LEU A 25 23.56 -1.70 -28.84
N THR A 26 23.47 -2.15 -30.10
CA THR A 26 24.62 -2.21 -31.01
C THR A 26 25.17 -0.82 -31.30
N THR A 27 24.29 0.15 -31.57
CA THR A 27 24.67 1.55 -31.82
C THR A 27 25.38 2.15 -30.61
N TYR A 28 24.87 1.88 -29.41
CA TYR A 28 25.49 2.33 -28.16
C TYR A 28 26.88 1.71 -27.97
N LEU A 29 27.03 0.40 -28.14
CA LEU A 29 28.30 -0.31 -27.98
C LEU A 29 29.37 0.19 -28.96
N GLN A 30 29.01 0.39 -30.24
CA GLN A 30 29.92 0.93 -31.24
C GLN A 30 30.40 2.33 -30.87
N ARG A 31 29.48 3.22 -30.48
CA ARG A 31 29.82 4.57 -30.03
C ARG A 31 30.77 4.54 -28.84
N ARG A 32 30.46 3.72 -27.83
CA ARG A 32 31.26 3.64 -26.60
C ARG A 32 32.65 3.07 -26.83
N GLN A 33 32.76 2.05 -27.68
CA GLN A 33 34.05 1.47 -28.07
C GLN A 33 34.97 2.52 -28.73
N LEU A 34 34.41 3.44 -29.53
CA LEU A 34 35.18 4.51 -30.18
C LEU A 34 35.59 5.62 -29.23
N THR A 35 34.79 5.93 -28.20
CA THR A 35 35.03 7.08 -27.32
C THR A 35 35.82 6.74 -26.05
N ARG A 36 35.51 5.61 -25.40
CA ARG A 36 35.99 5.28 -24.05
C ARG A 36 36.47 3.83 -23.89
N GLY A 37 36.19 2.96 -24.86
CA GLY A 37 36.38 1.51 -24.71
C GLY A 37 35.31 0.88 -23.81
N LEU A 38 35.34 -0.44 -23.66
CA LEU A 38 34.49 -1.16 -22.71
C LEU A 38 35.25 -1.39 -21.39
N PRO A 39 34.65 -1.12 -20.21
CA PRO A 39 35.22 -1.45 -18.92
C PRO A 39 35.45 -2.94 -18.78
N ALA A 40 36.40 -3.30 -17.92
CA ALA A 40 36.63 -4.69 -17.54
C ALA A 40 35.58 -5.19 -16.53
N ASP A 41 35.12 -4.31 -15.63
CA ASP A 41 34.16 -4.67 -14.58
C ASP A 41 32.71 -4.64 -15.10
N PRO A 42 31.95 -5.74 -15.03
CA PRO A 42 30.53 -5.75 -15.38
C PRO A 42 29.69 -4.80 -14.52
N ARG A 43 30.06 -4.52 -13.27
CA ARG A 43 29.30 -3.60 -12.41
C ARG A 43 29.42 -2.15 -12.89
N GLU A 44 30.65 -1.70 -13.10
CA GLU A 44 30.92 -0.38 -13.68
C GLU A 44 30.17 -0.20 -15.00
N PHE A 45 30.18 -1.23 -15.85
CA PHE A 45 29.44 -1.16 -17.10
C PHE A 45 27.92 -1.11 -16.90
N ALA A 46 27.37 -1.88 -15.95
CA ALA A 46 25.95 -1.85 -15.65
C ALA A 46 25.48 -0.47 -15.14
N ASP A 47 26.30 0.21 -14.33
CA ASP A 47 26.02 1.56 -13.87
C ASP A 47 26.05 2.59 -15.02
N GLU A 48 27.02 2.48 -15.92
CA GLU A 48 27.07 3.32 -17.14
C GLU A 48 25.86 3.09 -18.05
N LEU A 49 25.44 1.83 -18.26
CA LEU A 49 24.24 1.51 -19.04
C LEU A 49 22.98 2.16 -18.47
N VAL A 50 22.90 2.31 -17.15
CA VAL A 50 21.79 3.02 -16.49
C VAL A 50 21.91 4.52 -16.70
N GLN A 51 23.09 5.10 -16.48
CA GLN A 51 23.35 6.54 -16.66
C GLN A 51 23.06 6.99 -18.09
N ASP A 52 23.39 6.16 -19.08
CA ASP A 52 23.20 6.44 -20.50
C ASP A 52 21.80 6.05 -21.02
N GLY A 53 20.90 5.60 -20.13
CA GLY A 53 19.50 5.32 -20.49
C GLY A 53 19.30 4.08 -21.37
N ILE A 54 20.22 3.12 -21.31
CA ILE A 54 20.11 1.85 -22.04
C ILE A 54 19.26 0.84 -21.27
N VAL A 55 19.45 0.77 -19.96
CA VAL A 55 18.67 -0.10 -19.05
C VAL A 55 18.19 0.69 -17.84
N THR A 56 17.18 0.18 -17.15
CA THR A 56 16.68 0.79 -15.91
C THR A 56 17.46 0.35 -14.67
N TYR A 57 17.27 1.01 -13.52
CA TYR A 57 17.90 0.57 -12.27
C TYR A 57 17.46 -0.85 -11.93
N PHE A 58 16.15 -1.13 -12.01
CA PHE A 58 15.63 -2.48 -11.79
C PHE A 58 16.23 -3.53 -12.74
N GLN A 59 16.35 -3.22 -14.03
CA GLN A 59 16.91 -4.14 -15.00
C GLN A 59 18.38 -4.43 -14.72
N SER A 60 19.18 -3.40 -14.46
CA SER A 60 20.58 -3.52 -14.06
C SER A 60 20.74 -4.42 -12.82
N GLU A 61 19.96 -4.18 -11.76
CA GLU A 61 19.95 -5.03 -10.56
C GLU A 61 19.68 -6.51 -10.89
N GLN A 62 18.69 -6.79 -11.74
CA GLN A 62 18.35 -8.17 -12.10
C GLN A 62 19.44 -8.84 -12.97
N PHE A 63 20.03 -8.10 -13.92
CA PHE A 63 21.12 -8.62 -14.74
C PHE A 63 22.35 -8.95 -13.88
N MET A 64 22.68 -8.11 -12.91
CA MET A 64 23.76 -8.36 -11.95
C MET A 64 23.48 -9.56 -11.03
N LEU A 65 22.24 -10.03 -10.94
CA LEU A 65 21.86 -11.28 -10.27
C LEU A 65 21.83 -12.49 -11.23
N GLY A 66 22.29 -12.34 -12.47
CA GLY A 66 22.27 -13.41 -13.48
C GLY A 66 20.88 -13.72 -14.04
N LYS A 67 19.91 -12.81 -13.84
CA LYS A 67 18.53 -12.95 -14.30
C LYS A 67 18.32 -12.19 -15.60
N TRP A 68 17.62 -12.82 -16.53
CA TRP A 68 17.31 -12.28 -17.85
C TRP A 68 15.82 -12.42 -18.19
N ARG A 69 15.00 -12.91 -17.26
CA ARG A 69 13.54 -13.08 -17.39
C ARG A 69 12.83 -12.33 -16.26
N GLY A 70 11.52 -12.12 -16.41
CA GLY A 70 10.67 -11.46 -15.41
C GLY A 70 10.65 -9.94 -15.53
N PHE A 71 10.91 -9.42 -16.74
CA PHE A 71 10.83 -7.99 -17.06
C PHE A 71 9.51 -7.60 -17.72
N THR A 72 8.59 -8.55 -17.87
CA THR A 72 7.26 -8.34 -18.41
C THR A 72 6.24 -9.06 -17.54
N VAL A 73 5.06 -8.47 -17.40
CA VAL A 73 3.87 -9.09 -16.80
C VAL A 73 2.71 -8.80 -17.74
N GLY A 74 2.18 -9.84 -18.39
CA GLY A 74 1.21 -9.69 -19.47
C GLY A 74 1.69 -8.70 -20.54
N LYS A 75 0.90 -7.65 -20.77
CA LYS A 75 1.16 -6.56 -21.76
C LYS A 75 2.01 -5.40 -21.22
N PHE A 76 2.61 -5.56 -20.03
CA PHE A 76 3.33 -4.49 -19.33
C PHE A 76 4.82 -4.81 -19.22
N LYS A 77 5.66 -3.89 -19.71
CA LYS A 77 7.11 -3.93 -19.53
C LYS A 77 7.46 -3.30 -18.19
N LEU A 78 8.20 -4.01 -17.33
CA LEU A 78 8.67 -3.51 -16.04
C LEU A 78 9.86 -2.58 -16.25
N LEU A 79 9.69 -1.33 -15.81
CA LEU A 79 10.71 -0.30 -15.88
C LEU A 79 11.43 -0.21 -14.54
N GLU A 80 10.74 0.20 -13.48
CA GLU A 80 11.35 0.41 -12.16
C GLU A 80 10.53 -0.21 -11.05
N ARG A 81 11.17 -0.59 -9.94
CA ARG A 81 10.45 -0.96 -8.72
C ARG A 81 10.20 0.31 -7.90
N VAL A 82 8.93 0.69 -7.75
CA VAL A 82 8.52 1.94 -7.08
C VAL A 82 7.95 1.73 -5.68
N GLY A 83 7.64 0.49 -5.29
CA GLY A 83 7.18 0.19 -3.94
C GLY A 83 7.34 -1.27 -3.55
N VAL A 84 7.54 -1.53 -2.27
CA VAL A 84 7.55 -2.88 -1.67
C VAL A 84 6.72 -2.85 -0.39
N GLY A 85 5.70 -3.71 -0.31
CA GLY A 85 4.79 -3.73 0.83
C GLY A 85 4.31 -5.13 1.20
N GLY A 86 3.50 -5.21 2.26
CA GLY A 86 2.97 -6.47 2.77
C GLY A 86 2.13 -7.24 1.75
N MET A 87 1.48 -6.57 0.79
CA MET A 87 0.63 -7.21 -0.23
C MET A 87 1.32 -7.40 -1.58
N GLY A 88 2.60 -7.04 -1.73
CA GLY A 88 3.34 -7.27 -2.96
C GLY A 88 4.33 -6.19 -3.31
N GLN A 89 4.76 -6.20 -4.57
CA GLN A 89 5.68 -5.22 -5.14
C GLN A 89 4.94 -4.39 -6.17
N VAL A 90 5.23 -3.09 -6.20
CA VAL A 90 4.68 -2.15 -7.18
C VAL A 90 5.80 -1.75 -8.13
N PHE A 91 5.54 -1.89 -9.41
CA PHE A 91 6.46 -1.54 -10.48
C PHE A 91 5.90 -0.39 -11.30
N LEU A 92 6.75 0.58 -11.64
CA LEU A 92 6.49 1.43 -12.79
C LEU A 92 6.65 0.57 -14.04
N CYS A 93 5.62 0.59 -14.87
CA CYS A 93 5.56 -0.17 -16.10
C CYS A 93 5.16 0.73 -17.28
N GLU A 94 5.50 0.26 -18.47
CA GLU A 94 4.99 0.79 -19.73
C GLU A 94 4.04 -0.24 -20.36
N HIS A 95 2.84 0.19 -20.72
CA HIS A 95 1.96 -0.65 -21.52
C HIS A 95 2.52 -0.75 -22.95
N MET A 96 2.87 -1.96 -23.40
CA MET A 96 3.66 -2.15 -24.64
C MET A 96 3.00 -1.58 -25.91
N PHE A 97 1.67 -1.63 -26.00
CA PHE A 97 0.92 -1.14 -27.17
C PHE A 97 0.54 0.33 -27.07
N MET A 98 -0.01 0.77 -25.93
CA MET A 98 -0.45 2.15 -25.71
C MET A 98 0.69 3.11 -25.38
N ARG A 99 1.89 2.61 -25.05
CA ARG A 99 3.05 3.42 -24.66
C ARG A 99 2.77 4.37 -23.47
N ARG A 100 1.83 3.97 -22.61
CA ARG A 100 1.41 4.71 -21.41
C ARG A 100 2.09 4.16 -20.17
N ARG A 101 2.48 5.05 -19.25
CA ARG A 101 3.00 4.65 -17.93
C ARG A 101 1.89 4.28 -16.97
N VAL A 102 2.11 3.19 -16.26
CA VAL A 102 1.20 2.69 -15.23
C VAL A 102 1.98 2.13 -14.06
N ALA A 103 1.37 2.12 -12.89
CA ALA A 103 1.88 1.33 -11.76
C ALA A 103 1.22 -0.05 -11.79
N VAL A 104 2.01 -1.11 -11.64
CA VAL A 104 1.54 -2.50 -11.59
C VAL A 104 1.91 -3.10 -10.25
N LYS A 105 0.90 -3.38 -9.42
CA LYS A 105 1.05 -4.06 -8.13
C LYS A 105 0.90 -5.56 -8.34
N VAL A 106 1.97 -6.30 -8.12
CA VAL A 106 2.03 -7.76 -8.32
C VAL A 106 1.93 -8.48 -6.99
N LEU A 107 0.98 -9.41 -6.87
CA LEU A 107 0.83 -10.28 -5.72
C LEU A 107 1.88 -11.40 -5.77
N PRO A 108 2.70 -11.60 -4.72
CA PRO A 108 3.71 -12.65 -4.72
C PRO A 108 3.06 -14.04 -4.86
N PRO A 109 3.66 -14.98 -5.62
CA PRO A 109 3.09 -16.33 -5.83
C PRO A 109 2.72 -17.06 -4.53
N ALA A 110 3.57 -16.99 -3.51
CA ALA A 110 3.31 -17.60 -2.20
C ALA A 110 2.06 -17.04 -1.48
N LYS A 111 1.65 -15.81 -1.81
CA LYS A 111 0.40 -15.21 -1.31
C LYS A 111 -0.79 -15.51 -2.23
N ALA A 112 -0.57 -15.65 -3.53
CA ALA A 112 -1.60 -16.05 -4.47
C ALA A 112 -2.18 -17.45 -4.15
N GLU A 113 -1.34 -18.35 -3.61
CA GLU A 113 -1.76 -19.69 -3.15
C GLU A 113 -2.67 -19.65 -1.90
N GLN A 114 -2.78 -18.51 -1.22
CA GLN A 114 -3.60 -18.35 -0.02
C GLN A 114 -4.94 -17.72 -0.39
N PRO A 115 -6.07 -18.46 -0.36
CA PRO A 115 -7.37 -17.94 -0.82
C PRO A 115 -7.79 -16.65 -0.11
N ALA A 116 -7.44 -16.50 1.18
CA ALA A 116 -7.73 -15.29 1.94
C ALA A 116 -6.94 -14.06 1.47
N ALA A 117 -5.67 -14.23 1.10
CA ALA A 117 -4.84 -13.13 0.60
C ALA A 117 -5.23 -12.74 -0.82
N LEU A 118 -5.46 -13.73 -1.69
CA LEU A 118 -5.95 -13.51 -3.05
C LEU A 118 -7.33 -12.84 -3.05
N GLY A 119 -8.26 -13.29 -2.20
CA GLY A 119 -9.57 -12.67 -2.04
C GLY A 119 -9.50 -11.22 -1.55
N ARG A 120 -8.54 -10.87 -0.68
CA ARG A 120 -8.29 -9.46 -0.31
C ARG A 120 -7.77 -8.65 -1.48
N PHE A 121 -6.80 -9.17 -2.22
CA PHE A 121 -6.21 -8.51 -3.38
C PHE A 121 -7.28 -8.11 -4.41
N TYR A 122 -8.16 -9.05 -4.78
CA TYR A 122 -9.27 -8.76 -5.70
C TYR A 122 -10.30 -7.79 -5.12
N ARG A 123 -10.55 -7.81 -3.81
CA ARG A 123 -11.49 -6.87 -3.17
C ARG A 123 -10.95 -5.44 -3.17
N GLU A 124 -9.68 -5.27 -2.83
CA GLU A 124 -8.99 -3.99 -2.88
C GLU A 124 -9.05 -3.39 -4.29
N ALA A 125 -8.76 -4.21 -5.31
CA ALA A 125 -8.85 -3.79 -6.71
C ALA A 125 -10.25 -3.33 -7.11
N ARG A 126 -11.29 -4.09 -6.73
CA ARG A 126 -12.69 -3.73 -7.04
C ARG A 126 -13.13 -2.46 -6.32
N ALA A 127 -12.74 -2.30 -5.06
CA ALA A 127 -13.04 -1.08 -4.29
C ALA A 127 -12.40 0.14 -4.95
N ALA A 128 -11.10 0.06 -5.26
CA ALA A 128 -10.38 1.15 -5.92
C ALA A 128 -10.87 1.42 -7.35
N GLY A 129 -11.24 0.38 -8.11
CA GLY A 129 -11.77 0.51 -9.47
C GLY A 129 -13.18 1.11 -9.53
N SER A 130 -13.91 1.15 -8.42
CA SER A 130 -15.22 1.83 -8.33
C SER A 130 -15.13 3.34 -8.08
N LEU A 131 -13.91 3.86 -7.88
CA LEU A 131 -13.66 5.25 -7.52
C LEU A 131 -12.91 5.97 -8.66
N ASP A 132 -13.34 7.19 -8.94
CA ASP A 132 -12.69 8.10 -9.90
C ASP A 132 -12.67 9.50 -9.28
N HIS A 133 -11.52 9.91 -8.74
CA HIS A 133 -11.37 11.17 -8.01
C HIS A 133 -9.90 11.62 -8.05
N PRO A 134 -9.61 12.92 -8.21
CA PRO A 134 -8.23 13.43 -8.33
C PRO A 134 -7.33 13.09 -7.11
N ASN A 135 -7.91 12.95 -5.93
CA ASN A 135 -7.20 12.59 -4.69
C ASN A 135 -7.21 11.09 -4.36
N ILE A 136 -7.56 10.21 -5.31
CA ILE A 136 -7.50 8.75 -5.17
C ILE A 136 -6.80 8.19 -6.39
N VAL A 137 -5.84 7.28 -6.20
CA VAL A 137 -5.18 6.61 -7.33
C VAL A 137 -6.19 5.72 -8.06
N ARG A 138 -6.41 5.99 -9.34
CA ARG A 138 -7.35 5.23 -10.17
C ARG A 138 -6.81 3.85 -10.48
N THR A 139 -7.62 2.83 -10.24
CA THR A 139 -7.36 1.47 -10.71
C THR A 139 -7.97 1.29 -12.10
N HIS A 140 -7.16 0.85 -13.06
CA HIS A 140 -7.59 0.62 -14.43
C HIS A 140 -8.08 -0.80 -14.67
N ASP A 141 -7.37 -1.78 -14.12
CA ASP A 141 -7.59 -3.18 -14.46
C ASP A 141 -7.08 -4.11 -13.35
N ILE A 142 -7.62 -5.33 -13.33
CA ILE A 142 -7.08 -6.45 -12.56
C ILE A 142 -7.00 -7.66 -13.47
N ASP A 143 -5.81 -8.25 -13.54
CA ASP A 143 -5.51 -9.25 -14.55
C ASP A 143 -4.52 -10.30 -14.01
N GLN A 144 -4.30 -11.35 -14.78
CA GLN A 144 -3.49 -12.50 -14.41
C GLN A 144 -2.66 -12.99 -15.60
N ASP A 145 -1.38 -13.25 -15.37
CA ASP A 145 -0.46 -13.86 -16.32
C ASP A 145 0.16 -15.13 -15.72
N GLY A 146 -0.30 -16.29 -16.18
CA GLY A 146 0.01 -17.57 -15.55
C GLY A 146 -0.45 -17.60 -14.09
N ASN A 147 0.47 -17.71 -13.14
CA ASN A 147 0.18 -17.68 -11.69
C ASN A 147 0.39 -16.30 -11.05
N LEU A 148 0.72 -15.28 -11.83
CA LEU A 148 0.96 -13.92 -11.35
C LEU A 148 -0.33 -13.11 -11.45
N HIS A 149 -0.87 -12.71 -10.30
CA HIS A 149 -2.00 -11.79 -10.22
C HIS A 149 -1.48 -10.37 -10.04
N PHE A 150 -2.07 -9.42 -10.76
CA PHE A 150 -1.63 -8.03 -10.71
C PHE A 150 -2.77 -7.02 -10.89
N ILE A 151 -2.58 -5.83 -10.33
CA ILE A 151 -3.49 -4.69 -10.45
C ILE A 151 -2.76 -3.60 -11.22
N VAL A 152 -3.43 -3.03 -12.23
CA VAL A 152 -2.93 -1.92 -13.03
C VAL A 152 -3.60 -0.65 -12.56
N MET A 153 -2.82 0.37 -12.23
CA MET A 153 -3.30 1.65 -11.70
C MET A 153 -2.51 2.83 -12.29
N ASP A 154 -3.02 4.04 -12.09
CA ASP A 154 -2.29 5.25 -12.45
C ASP A 154 -0.90 5.27 -11.79
N TYR A 155 0.11 5.63 -12.58
CA TYR A 155 1.40 5.97 -12.01
C TYR A 155 1.38 7.41 -11.50
N VAL A 156 1.67 7.60 -10.22
CA VAL A 156 1.89 8.93 -9.63
C VAL A 156 3.39 9.19 -9.60
N ASP A 157 3.85 10.18 -10.37
CA ASP A 157 5.25 10.62 -10.38
C ASP A 157 5.54 11.48 -9.15
N GLY A 158 5.71 10.79 -8.02
CA GLY A 158 5.80 11.44 -6.72
C GLY A 158 6.12 10.47 -5.57
N PRO A 159 6.77 10.94 -4.50
CA PRO A 159 7.05 10.14 -3.32
C PRO A 159 5.79 9.94 -2.45
N ASN A 160 5.85 8.97 -1.54
CA ASN A 160 4.90 8.94 -0.43
C ASN A 160 5.34 9.87 0.71
N LEU A 161 4.38 10.37 1.49
CA LEU A 161 4.65 11.34 2.55
C LEU A 161 5.51 10.78 3.70
N LEU A 162 5.53 9.46 3.91
CA LEU A 162 6.40 8.83 4.92
C LEU A 162 7.87 9.03 4.56
N ASP A 163 8.23 8.75 3.30
CA ASP A 163 9.60 8.84 2.83
C ASP A 163 10.08 10.28 2.73
N VAL A 164 9.20 11.21 2.33
CA VAL A 164 9.51 12.64 2.34
C VAL A 164 9.91 13.09 3.75
N VAL A 165 9.07 12.84 4.75
CA VAL A 165 9.35 13.30 6.12
C VAL A 165 10.57 12.60 6.73
N LYS A 166 10.77 11.30 6.44
CA LYS A 166 11.96 10.58 6.91
C LYS A 166 13.26 11.15 6.34
N LYS A 167 13.25 11.60 5.08
CA LYS A 167 14.43 12.09 4.38
C LYS A 167 14.69 13.58 4.65
N PHE A 168 13.64 14.40 4.68
CA PHE A 168 13.75 15.86 4.73
C PHE A 168 13.29 16.49 6.05
N GLY A 169 12.73 15.68 6.96
CA GLY A 169 12.18 16.17 8.22
C GLY A 169 10.72 16.66 8.10
N PRO A 170 10.21 17.35 9.13
CA PRO A 170 8.83 17.85 9.14
C PRO A 170 8.53 18.76 7.93
N LEU A 171 7.30 18.68 7.41
CA LEU A 171 6.88 19.51 6.29
C LEU A 171 6.64 20.96 6.72
N ASP A 172 6.68 21.87 5.75
CA ASP A 172 6.05 23.19 5.88
C ASP A 172 4.56 23.06 6.28
N LEU A 173 4.09 24.01 7.09
CA LEU A 173 2.73 24.02 7.64
C LEU A 173 1.68 24.06 6.51
N ALA A 174 1.86 24.92 5.52
CA ALA A 174 0.91 25.08 4.43
C ALA A 174 0.85 23.84 3.55
N ARG A 175 2.00 23.21 3.26
CA ARG A 175 2.07 21.92 2.55
C ARG A 175 1.34 20.81 3.32
N ALA A 176 1.60 20.67 4.62
CA ALA A 176 0.96 19.64 5.44
C ALA A 176 -0.57 19.79 5.47
N VAL A 177 -1.07 21.01 5.69
CA VAL A 177 -2.51 21.32 5.69
C VAL A 177 -3.12 21.06 4.31
N SER A 178 -2.46 21.51 3.23
CA SER A 178 -2.94 21.30 1.86
C SER A 178 -3.09 19.81 1.51
N TYR A 179 -2.07 19.00 1.77
CA TYR A 179 -2.13 17.56 1.47
C TYR A 179 -3.19 16.84 2.30
N VAL A 180 -3.31 17.17 3.59
CA VAL A 180 -4.30 16.55 4.47
C VAL A 180 -5.72 16.92 4.06
N ARG A 181 -5.97 18.17 3.67
CA ARG A 181 -7.26 18.59 3.12
C ARG A 181 -7.59 17.86 1.82
N GLN A 182 -6.64 17.76 0.90
CA GLN A 182 -6.80 17.03 -0.36
C GLN A 182 -7.17 15.55 -0.11
N VAL A 183 -6.48 14.90 0.84
CA VAL A 183 -6.80 13.53 1.25
C VAL A 183 -8.18 13.45 1.90
N ALA A 184 -8.58 14.43 2.73
CA ALA A 184 -9.93 14.49 3.29
C ALA A 184 -11.03 14.59 2.20
N ASN A 185 -10.79 15.33 1.12
CA ASN A 185 -11.69 15.35 -0.05
C ASN A 185 -11.81 13.97 -0.71
N GLY A 186 -10.69 13.26 -0.90
CA GLY A 186 -10.71 11.88 -1.39
C GLY A 186 -11.49 10.92 -0.48
N LEU A 187 -11.31 11.04 0.84
CA LEU A 187 -12.05 10.26 1.82
C LEU A 187 -13.55 10.56 1.82
N GLU A 188 -13.94 11.82 1.65
CA GLU A 188 -15.36 12.19 1.51
C GLU A 188 -15.98 11.51 0.28
N TYR A 189 -15.27 11.54 -0.86
CA TYR A 189 -15.73 10.87 -2.07
C TYR A 189 -15.90 9.35 -1.87
N ALA A 190 -14.91 8.69 -1.25
CA ALA A 190 -15.00 7.26 -0.93
C ALA A 190 -16.17 6.97 0.03
N PHE A 191 -16.35 7.80 1.06
CA PHE A 191 -17.43 7.66 2.04
C PHE A 191 -18.82 7.76 1.40
N ARG A 192 -19.02 8.71 0.48
CA ARG A 192 -20.27 8.84 -0.29
C ARG A 192 -20.56 7.60 -1.15
N ASN A 193 -19.50 6.95 -1.63
CA ASN A 193 -19.54 5.66 -2.33
C ASN A 193 -19.55 4.44 -1.39
N LYS A 194 -19.86 4.65 -0.10
CA LYS A 194 -20.01 3.60 0.93
C LYS A 194 -18.75 2.78 1.18
N LEU A 195 -17.59 3.38 0.94
CA LEU A 195 -16.27 2.81 1.20
C LEU A 195 -15.58 3.55 2.35
N ILE A 196 -14.87 2.79 3.18
CA ILE A 196 -13.98 3.27 4.25
C ILE A 196 -12.62 2.65 3.99
N HIS A 197 -11.55 3.43 4.09
CA HIS A 197 -10.20 3.03 3.73
C HIS A 197 -9.54 2.11 4.77
N ARG A 198 -9.65 2.46 6.06
CA ARG A 198 -9.16 1.77 7.26
C ARG A 198 -7.63 1.66 7.44
N ASP A 199 -6.82 2.08 6.47
CA ASP A 199 -5.35 2.13 6.58
C ASP A 199 -4.76 3.49 6.13
N ILE A 200 -5.38 4.60 6.55
CA ILE A 200 -4.83 5.94 6.24
C ILE A 200 -3.58 6.20 7.07
N LYS A 201 -2.46 6.45 6.36
CA LYS A 201 -1.14 6.74 6.94
C LYS A 201 -0.26 7.44 5.89
N PRO A 202 0.86 8.09 6.29
CA PRO A 202 1.74 8.82 5.37
C PRO A 202 2.29 7.96 4.22
N GLY A 203 2.53 6.67 4.45
CA GLY A 203 3.04 5.76 3.42
C GLY A 203 2.03 5.41 2.32
N ASN A 204 0.73 5.67 2.54
CA ASN A 204 -0.34 5.43 1.57
C ASN A 204 -0.83 6.75 0.92
N ILE A 205 -0.07 7.84 1.05
CA ILE A 205 -0.41 9.13 0.44
C ILE A 205 0.76 9.53 -0.46
N LEU A 206 0.54 9.55 -1.77
CA LEU A 206 1.50 9.98 -2.78
C LEU A 206 1.26 11.45 -3.12
N VAL A 207 2.32 12.20 -3.43
CA VAL A 207 2.21 13.60 -3.89
C VAL A 207 3.00 13.79 -5.16
N ASP A 208 2.35 14.19 -6.25
CA ASP A 208 3.02 14.44 -7.53
C ASP A 208 3.77 15.78 -7.58
N ARG A 209 4.52 16.00 -8.67
CA ARG A 209 5.26 17.25 -8.94
C ARG A 209 4.40 18.52 -8.90
N LYS A 210 3.09 18.39 -9.14
CA LYS A 210 2.12 19.51 -9.14
C LYS A 210 1.53 19.75 -7.73
N GLY A 211 1.97 19.00 -6.72
CA GLY A 211 1.50 19.11 -5.35
C GLY A 211 0.13 18.48 -5.11
N VAL A 212 -0.32 17.58 -6.00
CA VAL A 212 -1.59 16.88 -5.84
C VAL A 212 -1.37 15.62 -4.99
N ALA A 213 -2.04 15.57 -3.84
CA ALA A 213 -2.00 14.42 -2.94
C ALA A 213 -3.05 13.38 -3.34
N ARG A 214 -2.64 12.11 -3.46
CA ARG A 214 -3.50 10.99 -3.84
C ARG A 214 -3.38 9.84 -2.86
N ILE A 215 -4.53 9.29 -2.48
CA ILE A 215 -4.63 8.10 -1.62
C ILE A 215 -4.30 6.87 -2.47
N LEU A 216 -3.32 6.11 -2.02
CA LEU A 216 -2.93 4.81 -2.56
C LEU A 216 -3.65 3.69 -1.79
N ASP A 217 -3.96 2.59 -2.49
CA ASP A 217 -4.35 1.29 -1.92
C ASP A 217 -5.51 1.30 -0.93
N MET A 218 -6.68 0.80 -1.36
CA MET A 218 -7.83 0.52 -0.49
C MET A 218 -7.63 -0.76 0.36
N GLY A 219 -6.43 -0.99 0.88
CA GLY A 219 -5.92 -2.30 1.34
C GLY A 219 -6.61 -2.93 2.55
N LEU A 220 -7.47 -2.19 3.25
CA LEU A 220 -8.38 -2.70 4.28
C LEU A 220 -9.83 -2.28 4.03
N ALA A 221 -10.12 -1.79 2.82
CA ALA A 221 -11.41 -1.18 2.56
C ALA A 221 -12.54 -2.18 2.59
N ARG A 222 -13.66 -1.73 3.15
CA ARG A 222 -14.87 -2.51 3.31
C ARG A 222 -16.05 -1.69 2.80
N PHE A 223 -16.93 -2.33 2.03
CA PHE A 223 -18.25 -1.78 1.74
C PHE A 223 -19.09 -1.82 3.02
N LEU A 224 -19.76 -0.70 3.35
CA LEU A 224 -20.56 -0.57 4.57
C LEU A 224 -21.60 -1.69 4.79
N ASN A 225 -22.01 -2.40 3.72
CA ASN A 225 -23.09 -3.39 3.73
C ASN A 225 -22.64 -4.86 3.60
N ASP A 226 -21.33 -5.16 3.57
CA ASP A 226 -20.85 -6.54 3.39
C ASP A 226 -20.71 -7.24 4.76
N HIS A 227 -21.68 -8.09 5.14
CA HIS A 227 -21.77 -8.78 6.43
C HIS A 227 -20.96 -10.09 6.51
N THR A 228 -20.33 -10.51 5.41
CA THR A 228 -19.62 -11.80 5.28
C THR A 228 -18.20 -11.81 5.89
N ASP A 229 -17.71 -10.67 6.38
CA ASP A 229 -16.30 -10.39 6.70
C ASP A 229 -15.92 -10.60 8.18
N GLN A 230 -15.93 -11.86 8.65
CA GLN A 230 -15.68 -12.16 10.07
C GLN A 230 -14.25 -12.65 10.41
N LEU A 231 -13.41 -13.01 9.41
CA LEU A 231 -12.19 -13.81 9.69
C LEU A 231 -10.82 -13.16 9.45
N THR A 232 -10.70 -12.00 8.82
CA THR A 232 -9.40 -11.60 8.23
C THR A 232 -8.51 -10.69 9.08
N ILE A 233 -8.93 -10.19 10.24
CA ILE A 233 -8.07 -9.29 11.05
C ILE A 233 -7.15 -10.06 12.01
N LYS A 234 -7.39 -11.35 12.25
CA LYS A 234 -6.71 -12.10 13.33
C LYS A 234 -5.29 -12.62 13.04
N TYR A 235 -4.78 -12.60 11.80
CA TYR A 235 -3.51 -13.28 11.50
C TYR A 235 -2.69 -12.63 10.38
N ASP A 236 -2.11 -11.46 10.65
CA ASP A 236 -0.94 -11.01 9.87
C ASP A 236 -0.10 -10.07 10.75
N ASP A 237 0.67 -10.63 11.68
CA ASP A 237 1.57 -9.91 12.61
C ASP A 237 2.56 -8.97 11.88
N LYS A 238 2.78 -9.19 10.58
CA LYS A 238 3.66 -8.38 9.73
C LYS A 238 2.98 -7.14 9.14
N ILE A 239 1.65 -7.14 8.94
CA ILE A 239 0.90 -5.95 8.47
C ILE A 239 0.74 -4.95 9.62
N VAL A 240 0.62 -5.45 10.85
CA VAL A 240 0.51 -4.62 12.07
C VAL A 240 1.80 -3.86 12.37
N LEU A 241 2.97 -4.37 11.94
CA LEU A 241 4.29 -3.84 12.31
C LEU A 241 4.59 -2.41 11.80
N GLY A 242 3.83 -1.89 10.83
CA GLY A 242 3.98 -0.51 10.31
C GLY A 242 2.71 0.36 10.33
N THR A 243 1.53 -0.22 10.58
CA THR A 243 0.25 0.51 10.69
C THR A 243 -0.06 0.91 12.14
N ALA A 244 0.57 0.27 13.14
CA ALA A 244 0.27 0.51 14.55
C ALA A 244 0.44 1.97 15.00
N ASP A 245 1.27 2.75 14.30
CA ASP A 245 1.52 4.17 14.57
C ASP A 245 0.35 5.11 14.23
N TYR A 246 -0.62 4.64 13.42
CA TYR A 246 -1.69 5.48 12.86
C TYR A 246 -3.09 4.90 13.08
N VAL A 247 -3.18 3.73 13.73
CA VAL A 247 -4.44 2.98 13.86
C VAL A 247 -5.42 3.67 14.81
N ALA A 248 -6.70 3.67 14.44
CA ALA A 248 -7.75 4.18 15.31
C ALA A 248 -8.04 3.22 16.48
N PRO A 249 -8.34 3.73 17.69
CA PRO A 249 -8.61 2.93 18.89
C PRO A 249 -9.64 1.82 18.68
N GLU A 250 -10.72 2.13 17.97
CA GLU A 250 -11.83 1.22 17.70
C GLU A 250 -11.46 0.10 16.71
N GLN A 251 -10.48 0.29 15.84
CA GLN A 251 -10.01 -0.78 14.94
C GLN A 251 -9.34 -1.92 15.70
N VAL A 252 -8.70 -1.59 16.83
CA VAL A 252 -8.07 -2.57 17.73
C VAL A 252 -9.10 -3.22 18.66
N ALA A 253 -10.06 -2.42 19.16
CA ALA A 253 -11.02 -2.88 20.18
C ALA A 253 -12.22 -3.63 19.59
N ASN A 254 -12.79 -3.14 18.49
CA ASN A 254 -13.94 -3.74 17.82
C ASN A 254 -13.91 -3.44 16.32
N SER A 255 -13.21 -4.27 15.57
CA SER A 255 -13.08 -4.13 14.12
C SER A 255 -14.42 -4.18 13.34
N HIS A 256 -15.51 -4.65 13.97
CA HIS A 256 -16.81 -4.79 13.32
C HIS A 256 -17.58 -3.47 13.25
N SER A 257 -17.32 -2.51 14.13
CA SER A 257 -18.03 -1.22 14.21
C SER A 257 -17.23 -0.03 13.67
N VAL A 258 -16.17 -0.31 12.89
CA VAL A 258 -15.29 0.72 12.32
C VAL A 258 -16.00 1.43 11.17
N ASP A 259 -16.21 2.74 11.33
CA ASP A 259 -16.77 3.64 10.33
C ASP A 259 -15.74 4.67 9.82
N ILE A 260 -16.19 5.67 9.03
CA ILE A 260 -15.34 6.70 8.42
C ILE A 260 -14.52 7.51 9.44
N ARG A 261 -14.93 7.54 10.71
CA ARG A 261 -14.22 8.30 11.75
C ARG A 261 -12.89 7.65 12.13
N ALA A 262 -12.69 6.38 11.79
CA ALA A 262 -11.38 5.75 11.88
C ALA A 262 -10.39 6.31 10.85
N ASP A 263 -10.84 6.59 9.63
CA ASP A 263 -10.00 7.24 8.60
C ASP A 263 -9.65 8.68 9.01
N ILE A 264 -10.59 9.39 9.64
CA ILE A 264 -10.35 10.72 10.20
C ILE A 264 -9.25 10.67 11.29
N TYR A 265 -9.26 9.65 12.15
CA TYR A 265 -8.21 9.46 13.14
C TYR A 265 -6.85 9.20 12.48
N GLY A 266 -6.79 8.27 11.52
CA GLY A 266 -5.56 7.96 10.80
C GLY A 266 -5.00 9.17 10.05
N LEU A 267 -5.89 10.00 9.48
CA LEU A 267 -5.54 11.25 8.85
C LEU A 267 -5.03 12.30 9.86
N GLY A 268 -5.61 12.36 11.06
CA GLY A 268 -5.14 13.22 12.15
C GLY A 268 -3.75 12.82 12.65
N ALA A 269 -3.51 11.52 12.81
CA ALA A 269 -2.20 10.96 13.15
C ALA A 269 -1.17 11.20 12.02
N THR A 270 -1.62 11.17 10.76
CA THR A 270 -0.81 11.57 9.60
C THR A 270 -0.45 13.05 9.70
N LEU A 271 -1.42 13.96 9.88
CA LEU A 271 -1.15 15.40 10.02
C LEU A 271 -0.16 15.68 11.17
N TYR A 272 -0.33 15.02 12.31
CA TYR A 272 0.61 15.09 13.42
C TYR A 272 2.03 14.70 12.98
N PHE A 273 2.18 13.57 12.30
CA PHE A 273 3.47 13.09 11.79
C PHE A 273 4.11 14.08 10.81
N LEU A 274 3.34 14.65 9.88
CA LEU A 274 3.85 15.64 8.92
C LEU A 274 4.38 16.90 9.62
N LEU A 275 3.73 17.30 10.72
CA LEU A 275 4.11 18.50 11.48
C LEU A 275 5.24 18.25 12.49
N ALA A 276 5.27 17.08 13.13
CA ALA A 276 6.21 16.75 14.19
C ALA A 276 7.48 16.03 13.69
N GLY A 277 7.44 15.41 12.50
CA GLY A 277 8.51 14.56 11.98
C GLY A 277 8.53 13.14 12.56
N HIS A 278 7.64 12.83 13.50
CA HIS A 278 7.52 11.52 14.13
C HIS A 278 6.05 11.20 14.46
N PRO A 279 5.65 9.92 14.58
CA PRO A 279 4.25 9.57 14.83
C PRO A 279 3.83 10.01 16.25
N PRO A 280 2.52 9.99 16.57
CA PRO A 280 2.00 10.40 17.88
C PRO A 280 2.64 9.65 19.06
N PHE A 281 3.01 8.38 18.86
CA PHE A 281 3.73 7.57 19.83
C PHE A 281 4.98 6.94 19.20
N PRO A 282 6.14 7.62 19.21
CA PRO A 282 7.31 7.20 18.46
C PRO A 282 8.02 5.98 19.05
N THR A 283 7.92 5.76 20.35
CA THR A 283 8.63 4.69 21.07
C THR A 283 7.73 3.48 21.36
N GLY A 284 8.26 2.47 22.03
CA GLY A 284 7.50 1.31 22.50
C GLY A 284 7.31 0.19 21.46
N THR A 285 6.92 -0.98 21.96
CA THR A 285 6.57 -2.13 21.12
C THR A 285 5.25 -1.92 20.41
N VAL A 286 4.97 -2.70 19.37
CA VAL A 286 3.68 -2.68 18.64
C VAL A 286 2.50 -2.75 19.61
N SER A 287 2.49 -3.71 20.53
CA SER A 287 1.40 -3.86 21.52
C SER A 287 1.26 -2.64 22.45
N GLN A 288 2.37 -2.01 22.83
CA GLN A 288 2.35 -0.78 23.63
C GLN A 288 1.74 0.38 22.85
N LYS A 289 2.11 0.55 21.58
CA LYS A 289 1.53 1.57 20.70
C LYS A 289 0.03 1.37 20.53
N LEU A 290 -0.42 0.14 20.23
CA LEU A 290 -1.85 -0.19 20.14
C LEU A 290 -2.60 0.16 21.43
N LEU A 291 -2.00 -0.08 22.59
CA LEU A 291 -2.56 0.29 23.89
C LEU A 291 -2.61 1.82 24.07
N TRP A 292 -1.52 2.53 23.77
CA TRP A 292 -1.45 3.99 23.90
C TRP A 292 -2.39 4.72 22.97
N HIS A 293 -2.59 4.23 21.75
CA HIS A 293 -3.63 4.75 20.87
C HIS A 293 -4.99 4.74 21.57
N ARG A 294 -5.28 3.76 22.44
CA ARG A 294 -6.55 3.68 23.20
C ARG A 294 -6.56 4.47 24.50
N THR A 295 -5.44 4.58 25.21
CA THR A 295 -5.43 5.02 26.62
C THR A 295 -4.62 6.27 26.91
N LYS A 296 -3.73 6.68 26.00
CA LYS A 296 -2.79 7.78 26.20
C LYS A 296 -3.04 8.89 25.20
N ASP A 297 -2.97 10.14 25.65
CA ASP A 297 -2.98 11.29 24.76
C ASP A 297 -1.57 11.55 24.19
N PRO A 298 -1.46 11.92 22.91
CA PRO A 298 -0.19 12.29 22.32
C PRO A 298 0.32 13.61 22.91
N THR A 299 1.64 13.85 22.80
CA THR A 299 2.20 15.16 23.13
C THR A 299 1.51 16.23 22.29
N PRO A 300 1.01 17.35 22.88
CA PRO A 300 0.37 18.40 22.09
C PRO A 300 1.31 18.95 21.02
N ILE A 301 0.83 19.10 19.78
CA ILE A 301 1.69 19.45 18.63
C ILE A 301 2.45 20.76 18.84
N ARG A 302 1.85 21.74 19.54
CA ARG A 302 2.49 23.03 19.85
C ARG A 302 3.64 22.96 20.86
N GLN A 303 3.75 21.88 21.63
CA GLN A 303 4.94 21.65 22.47
C GLN A 303 6.15 21.23 21.64
N ILE A 304 5.91 20.63 20.47
CA ILE A 304 6.94 20.20 19.52
C ILE A 304 7.22 21.31 18.51
N ARG A 305 6.16 21.99 18.06
CA ARG A 305 6.19 22.99 17.00
C ARG A 305 5.36 24.23 17.38
N PRO A 306 5.92 25.16 18.18
CA PRO A 306 5.20 26.28 18.77
C PRO A 306 4.53 27.23 17.77
N GLU A 307 5.06 27.31 16.54
CA GLU A 307 4.53 28.14 15.46
C GLU A 307 3.21 27.62 14.87
N VAL A 308 2.80 26.39 15.20
CA VAL A 308 1.49 25.86 14.81
C VAL A 308 0.38 26.70 15.45
N PRO A 309 -0.56 27.27 14.66
CA PRO A 309 -1.69 28.03 15.19
C PRO A 309 -2.52 27.21 16.17
N GLU A 310 -3.04 27.88 17.20
CA GLU A 310 -3.82 27.23 18.26
C GLU A 310 -5.01 26.43 17.70
N GLY A 311 -5.80 27.04 16.81
CA GLY A 311 -6.95 26.35 16.24
C GLY A 311 -6.57 25.14 15.37
N LEU A 312 -5.42 25.16 14.68
CA LEU A 312 -4.95 23.97 13.96
C LEU A 312 -4.56 22.85 14.92
N ALA A 313 -3.93 23.18 16.05
CA ALA A 313 -3.63 22.21 17.11
C ALA A 313 -4.91 21.58 17.69
N VAL A 314 -5.98 22.38 17.85
CA VAL A 314 -7.31 21.88 18.26
C VAL A 314 -7.88 20.91 17.21
N ILE A 315 -7.77 21.23 15.92
CA ILE A 315 -8.22 20.34 14.83
C ILE A 315 -7.48 19.01 14.89
N VAL A 316 -6.15 19.02 15.00
CA VAL A 316 -5.31 17.81 15.12
C VAL A 316 -5.75 16.96 16.33
N GLY A 317 -5.97 17.59 17.49
CA GLY A 317 -6.46 16.91 18.69
C GLY A 317 -7.86 16.32 18.50
N LYS A 318 -8.78 17.05 17.87
CA LYS A 318 -10.15 16.60 17.61
C LYS A 318 -10.21 15.44 16.63
N MET A 319 -9.38 15.44 15.58
CA MET A 319 -9.27 14.30 14.65
C MET A 319 -8.80 13.04 15.36
N MET A 320 -7.88 13.17 16.33
CA MET A 320 -7.32 12.05 17.10
C MET A 320 -8.03 11.79 18.45
N ALA A 321 -9.23 12.34 18.67
CA ALA A 321 -9.97 12.08 19.90
C ALA A 321 -10.23 10.58 20.09
N LYS A 322 -10.12 10.07 21.32
CA LYS A 322 -10.22 8.62 21.55
C LYS A 322 -11.62 8.08 21.28
N ASP A 323 -12.65 8.81 21.73
CA ASP A 323 -14.05 8.53 21.41
C ASP A 323 -14.36 9.01 19.97
N PRO A 324 -14.79 8.13 19.04
CA PRO A 324 -15.24 8.53 17.71
C PRO A 324 -16.34 9.60 17.71
N LYS A 325 -17.20 9.64 18.73
CA LYS A 325 -18.26 10.67 18.83
C LYS A 325 -17.71 12.07 19.09
N ALA A 326 -16.51 12.18 19.67
CA ALA A 326 -15.84 13.45 19.91
C ALA A 326 -15.06 13.96 18.68
N ARG A 327 -14.91 13.14 17.63
CA ARG A 327 -14.23 13.53 16.39
C ARG A 327 -15.13 14.33 15.46
N PHE A 328 -14.56 14.79 14.35
CA PHE A 328 -15.37 15.12 13.18
C PHE A 328 -16.13 13.88 12.69
N GLN A 329 -17.38 14.08 12.28
CA GLN A 329 -18.26 12.98 11.91
C GLN A 329 -18.16 12.62 10.42
N THR A 330 -17.68 13.54 9.58
CA THR A 330 -17.41 13.29 8.16
C THR A 330 -16.09 13.95 7.73
N PRO A 331 -15.41 13.43 6.69
CA PRO A 331 -14.23 14.09 6.12
C PRO A 331 -14.52 15.50 5.60
N ALA A 332 -15.73 15.78 5.09
CA ALA A 332 -16.13 17.14 4.70
C ALA A 332 -16.02 18.16 5.84
N GLN A 333 -16.29 17.77 7.09
CA GLN A 333 -16.11 18.67 8.24
C GLN A 333 -14.62 19.00 8.49
N VAL A 334 -13.73 18.04 8.23
CA VAL A 334 -12.28 18.27 8.32
C VAL A 334 -11.84 19.26 7.25
N VAL A 335 -12.33 19.11 6.01
CA VAL A 335 -12.02 20.02 4.90
C VAL A 335 -12.38 21.45 5.25
N ALA A 336 -13.62 21.67 5.72
CA ALA A 336 -14.12 23.01 6.07
C ALA A 336 -13.28 23.70 7.16
N GLU A 337 -12.79 22.95 8.14
CA GLU A 337 -11.95 23.49 9.22
C GLU A 337 -10.52 23.76 8.77
N LEU A 338 -9.99 22.97 7.84
CA LEU A 338 -8.64 23.16 7.29
C LEU A 338 -8.58 24.29 6.24
N ASP A 339 -9.68 24.61 5.56
CA ASP A 339 -9.74 25.71 4.58
C ASP A 339 -9.29 27.05 5.19
N ALA A 340 -9.59 27.29 6.46
CA ALA A 340 -9.18 28.51 7.18
C ALA A 340 -7.66 28.65 7.38
N TYR A 341 -6.89 27.58 7.17
CA TYR A 341 -5.43 27.54 7.35
C TYR A 341 -4.65 27.41 6.05
N LEU A 342 -5.34 27.45 4.90
CA LEU A 342 -4.67 27.47 3.60
C LEU A 342 -4.19 28.89 3.25
N PRO A 343 -2.90 29.06 2.88
CA PRO A 343 -2.46 30.32 2.28
C PRO A 343 -2.93 30.43 0.83
N ALA A 344 -2.81 31.65 0.27
CA ALA A 344 -3.09 31.91 -1.14
C ALA A 344 -2.18 31.11 -2.10
N SER A 345 -0.99 30.72 -1.66
CA SER A 345 -0.05 29.90 -2.42
C SER A 345 0.60 28.86 -1.52
N VAL A 346 0.57 27.59 -1.95
CA VAL A 346 1.21 26.47 -1.26
C VAL A 346 2.51 26.15 -2.00
N PRO A 347 3.66 26.04 -1.31
CA PRO A 347 4.91 25.64 -1.96
C PRO A 347 4.79 24.26 -2.60
N LEU A 348 5.27 24.13 -3.84
CA LEU A 348 5.34 22.85 -4.54
C LEU A 348 6.44 21.95 -3.93
N PRO A 349 6.34 20.63 -4.09
CA PRO A 349 7.44 19.72 -3.78
C PRO A 349 8.73 20.12 -4.52
N SER A 350 9.87 20.00 -3.84
CA SER A 350 11.16 20.27 -4.49
C SER A 350 11.53 19.11 -5.45
N PRO A 351 12.34 19.37 -6.50
CA PRO A 351 12.83 18.30 -7.36
C PRO A 351 13.59 17.18 -6.61
N ASP A 352 14.25 17.51 -5.50
CA ASP A 352 15.02 16.55 -4.69
C ASP A 352 14.14 15.56 -3.91
N GLU A 353 12.87 15.93 -3.68
CA GLU A 353 11.86 15.05 -3.08
C GLU A 353 11.33 14.02 -4.08
N MET A 354 11.46 14.27 -5.39
CA MET A 354 10.90 13.40 -6.41
C MET A 354 11.69 12.09 -6.54
N PRO A 355 11.02 10.97 -6.90
CA PRO A 355 11.72 9.72 -7.14
C PRO A 355 12.74 9.88 -8.27
N LEU A 356 13.96 9.36 -8.05
CA LEU A 356 14.99 9.26 -9.07
C LEU A 356 14.68 8.05 -9.95
N LEU A 357 14.10 8.30 -11.12
CA LEU A 357 13.92 7.29 -12.16
C LEU A 357 15.14 7.27 -13.08
N SER A 358 15.49 6.09 -13.60
CA SER A 358 16.54 6.01 -14.62
C SER A 358 16.14 6.76 -15.89
N PRO A 359 17.10 7.30 -16.66
CA PRO A 359 16.81 7.91 -17.96
C PRO A 359 16.04 6.97 -18.90
N ALA A 360 16.34 5.67 -18.87
CA ALA A 360 15.62 4.64 -19.63
C ALA A 360 14.14 4.54 -19.23
N ALA A 361 13.82 4.68 -17.94
CA ALA A 361 12.45 4.71 -17.47
C ALA A 361 11.74 6.01 -17.89
N MET A 362 12.48 7.12 -18.02
CA MET A 362 11.99 8.46 -18.39
C MET A 362 11.74 8.67 -19.89
N GLU A 363 12.40 7.91 -20.77
CA GLU A 363 12.36 8.10 -22.23
C GLU A 363 10.99 7.80 -22.88
N GLY A 364 10.13 7.00 -22.23
CA GLY A 364 8.80 6.62 -22.72
C GLY A 364 7.64 7.56 -22.32
N ALA A 365 7.90 8.74 -21.76
CA ALA A 365 6.84 9.69 -21.40
C ALA A 365 6.41 10.46 -22.66
N SER A 366 5.21 10.18 -23.16
CA SER A 366 4.54 11.07 -24.11
C SER A 366 4.26 12.40 -23.40
N PRO A 367 4.55 13.58 -24.00
CA PRO A 367 4.20 14.88 -23.42
C PRO A 367 2.69 15.03 -23.09
N ASP A 368 1.84 14.22 -23.74
CA ASP A 368 0.39 14.28 -23.63
C ASP A 368 -0.19 13.52 -22.42
N ASP A 369 0.60 12.74 -21.67
CA ASP A 369 0.17 12.05 -20.44
C ASP A 369 0.01 13.02 -19.23
N GLU A 370 0.29 14.31 -19.43
CA GLU A 370 0.10 15.42 -18.47
C GLU A 370 -1.37 15.89 -18.35
N GLY A 371 -2.28 15.35 -19.17
CA GLY A 371 -3.66 15.84 -19.35
C GLY A 371 -4.74 15.08 -18.57
N ALA A 372 -4.78 15.20 -17.24
CA ALA A 372 -6.00 14.98 -16.45
C ALA A 372 -5.90 15.69 -15.09
N SER A 373 -5.72 17.01 -15.13
CA SER A 373 -5.98 17.89 -13.99
C SER A 373 -6.25 19.30 -14.50
N GLU A 374 -7.30 19.46 -15.30
CA GLU A 374 -7.96 20.77 -15.38
C GLU A 374 -8.71 20.99 -14.07
N ALA A 375 -8.01 21.61 -13.12
CA ALA A 375 -8.66 22.28 -12.02
C ALA A 375 -9.52 23.40 -12.62
N VAL A 376 -10.82 23.35 -12.36
CA VAL A 376 -11.74 24.44 -12.63
C VAL A 376 -11.27 25.65 -11.82
N ALA A 377 -10.53 26.54 -12.47
CA ALA A 377 -10.14 27.82 -11.90
C ALA A 377 -11.34 28.75 -11.95
N GLU A 378 -11.92 29.05 -10.79
CA GLU A 378 -12.81 30.20 -10.64
C GLU A 378 -12.03 31.48 -10.97
N THR A 379 -12.53 32.22 -11.94
CA THR A 379 -12.02 33.54 -12.32
C THR A 379 -12.45 34.59 -11.30
N PRO A 380 -11.56 35.51 -10.92
CA PRO A 380 -11.97 36.91 -10.91
C PRO A 380 -11.03 37.80 -11.74
N LEU A 381 -11.64 38.66 -12.55
CA LEU A 381 -11.02 39.79 -13.23
C LEU A 381 -10.35 40.74 -12.22
N ASN A 382 -9.07 41.08 -12.40
CA ASN A 382 -8.64 42.44 -12.75
C ASN A 382 -7.11 42.60 -12.87
N ALA A 383 -6.75 43.59 -13.69
CA ALA A 383 -5.44 44.09 -14.12
C ALA A 383 -4.42 44.36 -12.98
N SER A 384 -3.10 44.47 -13.20
CA SER A 384 -2.38 45.12 -14.30
C SER A 384 -0.89 44.72 -14.31
N ALA A 385 -0.25 44.87 -15.46
CA ALA A 385 1.13 44.51 -15.77
C ALA A 385 2.18 45.54 -15.28
N THR A 386 3.42 45.07 -15.02
CA THR A 386 4.67 45.78 -15.40
C THR A 386 5.87 44.81 -15.38
N LEU A 387 6.60 44.80 -16.49
CA LEU A 387 7.87 44.09 -16.74
C LEU A 387 9.08 44.95 -16.35
N GLY A 388 10.17 44.32 -15.92
CA GLY A 388 11.51 44.92 -15.83
C GLY A 388 12.60 43.93 -15.38
N PRO A 389 13.88 44.09 -15.79
CA PRO A 389 14.68 42.99 -16.34
C PRO A 389 15.81 42.45 -15.46
N ALA A 390 16.51 41.45 -16.03
CA ALA A 390 17.42 40.48 -15.43
C ALA A 390 18.91 40.90 -15.27
N THR A 391 19.66 39.95 -14.67
CA THR A 391 21.10 39.57 -14.85
C THR A 391 22.06 39.84 -13.65
N PRO A 392 23.30 39.28 -13.60
CA PRO A 392 23.61 37.99 -12.94
C PRO A 392 24.93 38.00 -12.11
N VAL A 393 25.18 37.08 -11.15
CA VAL A 393 26.57 36.80 -10.70
C VAL A 393 26.78 35.34 -10.26
N LYS A 394 27.91 34.78 -10.75
CA LYS A 394 28.55 33.48 -10.46
C LYS A 394 29.06 33.36 -9.01
N ALA A 395 29.19 32.13 -8.49
CA ALA A 395 30.49 31.48 -8.22
C ALA A 395 30.36 30.20 -7.36
N ALA A 396 31.29 29.29 -7.61
CA ALA A 396 31.39 27.91 -7.16
C ALA A 396 31.83 27.75 -5.69
N ALA A 397 31.54 26.58 -5.11
CA ALA A 397 32.44 25.91 -4.18
C ALA A 397 32.22 24.39 -4.20
N VAL A 398 33.32 23.69 -4.43
CA VAL A 398 33.52 22.24 -4.42
C VAL A 398 33.68 21.77 -2.97
N LEU A 399 32.99 20.70 -2.55
CA LEU A 399 33.40 19.91 -1.39
C LEU A 399 33.14 18.43 -1.63
N SER A 400 34.24 17.69 -1.74
CA SER A 400 34.30 16.23 -1.76
C SER A 400 33.97 15.65 -0.39
N GLY A 401 33.15 14.59 -0.36
CA GLY A 401 32.91 13.79 0.84
C GLY A 401 32.56 12.37 0.46
N SER A 402 33.51 11.45 0.66
CA SER A 402 33.36 10.02 0.42
C SER A 402 32.42 9.38 1.46
N THR A 403 31.43 8.60 1.02
CA THR A 403 30.64 7.74 1.90
C THR A 403 30.62 6.30 1.39
N VAL A 404 31.15 5.42 2.24
CA VAL A 404 31.10 3.96 2.13
C VAL A 404 29.65 3.50 2.25
N THR A 405 29.15 2.74 1.27
CA THR A 405 27.78 2.21 1.29
C THR A 405 27.81 0.70 1.49
N VAL A 406 27.23 0.24 2.60
CA VAL A 406 27.00 -1.17 2.93
C VAL A 406 25.70 -1.61 2.27
N ALA A 407 25.75 -2.67 1.44
CA ALA A 407 24.60 -3.21 0.71
C ALA A 407 23.68 -4.06 1.61
N PRO A 408 22.35 -3.87 1.59
CA PRO A 408 21.39 -4.78 2.21
C PRO A 408 21.05 -6.00 1.31
N PRO A 409 20.56 -7.11 1.89
CA PRO A 409 20.44 -8.40 1.21
C PRO A 409 19.25 -8.46 0.22
N ALA A 410 19.49 -9.06 -0.95
CA ALA A 410 18.50 -9.29 -2.00
C ALA A 410 17.56 -10.46 -1.66
N LEU A 411 16.25 -10.23 -1.73
CA LEU A 411 15.21 -11.27 -1.69
C LEU A 411 14.55 -11.42 -3.07
N ASN A 412 14.42 -12.67 -3.54
CA ASN A 412 13.92 -13.03 -4.87
C ASN A 412 12.38 -13.02 -4.95
N PRO A 413 11.74 -12.21 -5.82
CA PRO A 413 10.27 -12.12 -5.92
C PRO A 413 9.60 -13.28 -6.67
N PHE A 414 10.31 -13.91 -7.61
CA PHE A 414 9.67 -14.67 -8.70
C PHE A 414 9.77 -16.19 -8.54
N GLY A 415 10.17 -16.68 -7.37
CA GLY A 415 10.46 -18.10 -7.16
C GLY A 415 11.52 -18.61 -8.15
N THR A 416 11.91 -19.87 -7.99
CA THR A 416 12.65 -20.61 -9.02
C THR A 416 11.66 -21.54 -9.72
N PRO A 417 11.62 -21.58 -11.05
CA PRO A 417 10.79 -22.57 -11.73
C PRO A 417 11.35 -23.97 -11.48
N ALA A 418 10.49 -24.88 -11.01
CA ALA A 418 10.80 -26.30 -10.90
C ALA A 418 11.00 -26.89 -12.30
N ALA A 419 12.13 -27.58 -12.51
CA ALA A 419 12.36 -28.41 -13.70
C ALA A 419 11.68 -29.80 -13.53
N PRO A 420 11.30 -30.48 -14.63
CA PRO A 420 10.50 -31.68 -14.60
C PRO A 420 11.30 -32.96 -14.31
N TRP A 421 10.56 -34.01 -13.94
CA TRP A 421 10.90 -35.31 -13.35
C TRP A 421 12.21 -36.04 -13.69
N GLY A 422 12.71 -36.79 -12.68
CA GLY A 422 13.32 -38.12 -12.87
C GLY A 422 14.49 -38.46 -11.93
N GLY A 423 14.33 -39.47 -11.06
CA GLY A 423 15.46 -40.21 -10.47
C GLY A 423 15.51 -40.26 -8.93
N SER A 424 15.14 -41.40 -8.37
CA SER A 424 15.17 -41.75 -6.94
C SER A 424 16.59 -41.95 -6.39
N VAL A 425 16.94 -41.24 -5.31
CA VAL A 425 17.85 -41.72 -4.24
C VAL A 425 17.44 -41.06 -2.91
N ARG A 426 17.08 -41.85 -1.88
CA ARG A 426 16.86 -41.36 -0.52
C ARG A 426 18.19 -41.14 0.20
N PRO A 427 18.49 -39.96 0.77
CA PRO A 427 19.51 -39.83 1.81
C PRO A 427 18.88 -39.95 3.21
N LYS A 428 19.60 -40.63 4.09
CA LYS A 428 19.32 -40.88 5.52
C LYS A 428 19.38 -39.56 6.31
N PRO A 429 18.55 -39.34 7.35
CA PRO A 429 18.58 -38.09 8.11
C PRO A 429 19.83 -37.99 9.00
N PRO A 430 20.46 -36.80 9.14
CA PRO A 430 21.53 -36.59 10.09
C PRO A 430 20.99 -36.48 11.53
N SER A 431 21.72 -37.11 12.44
CA SER A 431 21.54 -37.12 13.89
C SER A 431 21.63 -35.70 14.50
N ARG A 432 20.69 -35.38 15.39
CA ARG A 432 20.66 -34.16 16.22
C ARG A 432 21.91 -34.07 17.13
N PRO A 433 22.55 -32.90 17.28
CA PRO A 433 23.40 -32.62 18.42
C PRO A 433 22.55 -32.41 19.69
N ALA A 434 22.99 -32.97 20.82
CA ALA A 434 22.36 -32.81 22.12
C ALA A 434 22.53 -31.38 22.64
N MET A 435 21.42 -30.72 23.03
CA MET A 435 21.45 -29.45 23.75
C MET A 435 21.84 -29.67 25.21
N ALA A 436 22.79 -28.87 25.70
CA ALA A 436 23.12 -28.76 27.12
C ALA A 436 21.92 -28.17 27.91
N PRO A 437 21.72 -28.56 29.18
CA PRO A 437 20.61 -28.04 29.99
C PRO A 437 20.84 -26.59 30.43
N LEU A 438 19.75 -25.81 30.45
CA LEU A 438 19.71 -24.43 30.94
C LEU A 438 19.98 -24.36 32.46
N PRO A 439 20.64 -23.29 32.96
CA PRO A 439 20.90 -23.10 34.38
C PRO A 439 19.62 -22.81 35.17
N GLN A 440 19.48 -23.43 36.34
CA GLN A 440 18.37 -23.20 37.27
C GLN A 440 18.49 -21.86 38.01
N PRO A 441 17.35 -21.21 38.36
CA PRO A 441 17.36 -19.99 39.17
C PRO A 441 17.73 -20.28 40.64
N PRO A 442 18.37 -19.33 41.36
CA PRO A 442 18.84 -19.55 42.72
C PRO A 442 17.71 -19.56 43.75
N LEU A 443 17.88 -20.40 44.79
CA LEU A 443 17.01 -20.52 45.96
C LEU A 443 17.03 -19.24 46.84
N PRO A 444 15.93 -18.90 47.53
CA PRO A 444 15.89 -17.77 48.45
C PRO A 444 16.55 -18.11 49.80
N ARG A 445 17.24 -17.12 50.39
CA ARG A 445 17.85 -17.21 51.73
C ARG A 445 16.81 -16.89 52.83
N PRO A 446 16.94 -17.48 54.04
CA PRO A 446 16.00 -17.27 55.14
C PRO A 446 16.38 -16.06 56.01
N GLY A 447 15.36 -15.35 56.50
CA GLY A 447 15.48 -14.38 57.60
C GLY A 447 15.10 -12.96 57.22
N ASP A 448 13.83 -12.59 57.40
CA ASP A 448 13.48 -11.52 58.34
C ASP A 448 11.97 -11.55 58.62
N SER A 449 11.66 -11.52 59.91
CA SER A 449 10.34 -11.65 60.51
C SER A 449 9.76 -10.29 60.90
N ALA A 450 8.45 -10.13 60.69
CA ALA A 450 7.44 -9.63 61.66
C ALA A 450 6.51 -8.51 61.14
N GLY A 451 5.20 -8.76 61.25
CA GLY A 451 4.17 -7.73 61.52
C GLY A 451 2.99 -7.67 60.54
N PRO A 452 1.72 -7.59 60.99
CA PRO A 452 0.59 -8.29 60.35
C PRO A 452 -0.48 -7.38 59.71
N ASP A 453 -1.24 -7.92 58.75
CA ASP A 453 -2.71 -7.88 58.78
C ASP A 453 -3.31 -8.83 57.72
N ALA A 454 -4.27 -9.64 58.18
CA ALA A 454 -4.86 -10.76 57.46
C ALA A 454 -6.28 -10.43 57.00
N ILE A 455 -6.61 -10.77 55.75
CA ILE A 455 -7.99 -10.91 55.24
C ILE A 455 -8.07 -12.23 54.44
N PRO A 456 -9.06 -13.11 54.68
CA PRO A 456 -9.10 -14.46 54.12
C PRO A 456 -9.68 -14.54 52.69
N PRO A 457 -9.42 -15.62 51.92
CA PRO A 457 -9.76 -15.71 50.51
C PRO A 457 -11.13 -16.34 50.22
N ALA A 458 -11.82 -15.83 49.20
CA ALA A 458 -13.07 -16.38 48.66
C ALA A 458 -12.85 -17.35 47.48
N LYS A 459 -13.77 -18.31 47.39
CA LYS A 459 -13.74 -19.57 46.64
C LYS A 459 -13.80 -19.42 45.11
N ARG A 460 -13.14 -20.36 44.42
CA ARG A 460 -13.23 -20.62 42.97
C ARG A 460 -14.62 -21.19 42.61
N SER A 461 -15.21 -20.72 41.50
CA SER A 461 -16.31 -21.38 40.79
C SER A 461 -15.99 -21.49 39.31
N GLY A 462 -16.37 -22.63 38.71
CA GLY A 462 -16.05 -23.05 37.34
C GLY A 462 -16.91 -22.43 36.24
N PRO A 463 -16.70 -22.84 34.98
CA PRO A 463 -17.18 -22.10 33.80
C PRO A 463 -18.63 -22.42 33.42
N PHE A 464 -19.40 -21.37 33.12
CA PHE A 464 -20.74 -21.44 32.54
C PHE A 464 -20.69 -21.49 31.00
N ALA A 465 -21.47 -22.40 30.43
CA ALA A 465 -21.83 -22.46 29.00
C ALA A 465 -23.19 -21.77 28.77
N PRO A 466 -23.47 -21.25 27.55
CA PRO A 466 -24.53 -20.28 27.30
C PRO A 466 -25.93 -20.90 27.08
N SER A 467 -26.96 -20.24 27.59
CA SER A 467 -28.37 -20.52 27.32
C SER A 467 -28.88 -19.74 26.11
N ASN A 468 -29.58 -20.44 25.23
CA ASN A 468 -30.22 -19.96 24.01
C ASN A 468 -31.73 -19.70 24.30
N PRO A 469 -32.27 -18.48 24.18
CA PRO A 469 -33.66 -18.21 24.52
C PRO A 469 -34.49 -17.84 23.29
N PHE A 470 -34.76 -18.78 22.38
CA PHE A 470 -35.91 -18.67 21.46
C PHE A 470 -36.40 -20.08 21.10
N ARG A 471 -37.39 -20.56 21.85
CA ARG A 471 -38.31 -21.62 21.42
C ARG A 471 -39.72 -21.26 21.90
N GLU A 472 -40.65 -21.60 21.02
CA GLU A 472 -42.05 -21.17 20.87
C GLU A 472 -42.96 -21.41 22.07
N ASP A 473 -44.05 -20.64 22.14
CA ASP A 473 -45.37 -21.13 22.56
C ASP A 473 -46.48 -20.48 21.74
N ALA A 474 -47.44 -21.32 21.32
CA ALA A 474 -48.61 -21.01 20.54
C ALA A 474 -49.87 -20.81 21.42
N VAL A 475 -50.94 -20.19 20.89
CA VAL A 475 -52.33 -20.70 20.82
C VAL A 475 -53.42 -19.60 20.70
N SER A 476 -54.28 -19.80 19.68
CA SER A 476 -55.72 -19.45 19.52
C SER A 476 -56.21 -18.05 19.08
N GLY A 477 -57.14 -18.04 18.09
CA GLY A 477 -58.02 -16.88 17.86
C GLY A 477 -58.76 -16.68 16.51
N ARG A 478 -59.47 -17.69 15.98
CA ARG A 478 -60.67 -17.64 15.07
C ARG A 478 -60.91 -16.56 13.97
N ALA A 479 -61.23 -17.13 12.78
CA ALA A 479 -62.36 -16.85 11.86
C ALA A 479 -62.23 -15.80 10.72
N ALA A 480 -62.49 -16.30 9.49
CA ALA A 480 -62.59 -15.61 8.21
C ALA A 480 -64.06 -15.36 7.79
N PRO A 481 -64.28 -14.59 6.70
CA PRO A 481 -65.04 -15.20 5.59
C PRO A 481 -64.46 -14.95 4.19
N ARG A 482 -64.93 -15.82 3.29
CA ARG A 482 -64.60 -16.07 1.88
C ARG A 482 -64.90 -14.90 0.92
N ARG A 483 -64.15 -14.82 -0.18
CA ARG A 483 -64.66 -14.54 -1.55
C ARG A 483 -63.70 -15.06 -2.64
N ALA A 484 -64.26 -15.27 -3.83
CA ALA A 484 -63.92 -16.29 -4.84
C ALA A 484 -62.82 -15.93 -5.86
N ALA A 485 -62.34 -16.97 -6.57
CA ALA A 485 -61.38 -17.02 -7.69
C ALA A 485 -61.92 -16.35 -9.00
N PRO A 486 -61.23 -16.30 -10.19
CA PRO A 486 -60.63 -17.47 -10.91
C PRO A 486 -59.40 -17.22 -11.87
N TRP A 487 -58.91 -18.34 -12.48
CA TRP A 487 -58.01 -18.50 -13.68
C TRP A 487 -56.48 -18.27 -13.47
N VAL A 488 -55.46 -18.99 -14.00
CA VAL A 488 -55.24 -19.97 -15.10
C VAL A 488 -54.05 -20.91 -14.78
N LEU A 489 -54.15 -22.18 -15.21
CA LEU A 489 -53.09 -23.21 -15.34
C LEU A 489 -52.21 -23.01 -16.59
N LEU A 490 -50.89 -23.27 -16.51
CA LEU A 490 -50.09 -24.06 -17.49
C LEU A 490 -48.57 -23.89 -17.26
N GLY A 491 -47.82 -25.00 -17.26
CA GLY A 491 -46.37 -24.96 -17.55
C GLY A 491 -45.42 -25.81 -16.71
N ALA A 492 -45.74 -27.06 -16.33
CA ALA A 492 -44.79 -27.97 -15.67
C ALA A 492 -44.63 -29.33 -16.40
N GLY A 493 -45.02 -29.43 -17.67
CA GLY A 493 -45.06 -30.71 -18.42
C GLY A 493 -43.91 -30.97 -19.42
N ALA A 494 -42.98 -30.03 -19.63
CA ALA A 494 -42.05 -30.12 -20.78
C ALA A 494 -40.67 -30.74 -20.48
N VAL A 495 -40.23 -30.85 -19.23
CA VAL A 495 -38.85 -31.29 -18.93
C VAL A 495 -38.73 -32.81 -18.71
N ALA A 496 -39.81 -33.49 -18.32
CA ALA A 496 -39.78 -34.93 -18.04
C ALA A 496 -39.73 -35.81 -19.31
N VAL A 497 -40.17 -35.30 -20.47
CA VAL A 497 -40.21 -36.08 -21.72
C VAL A 497 -38.89 -35.99 -22.50
N ALA A 498 -38.12 -34.90 -22.36
CA ALA A 498 -36.84 -34.75 -23.04
C ALA A 498 -35.74 -35.66 -22.45
N VAL A 499 -35.78 -35.93 -21.14
CA VAL A 499 -34.80 -36.81 -20.47
C VAL A 499 -35.06 -38.28 -20.79
N LEU A 500 -36.31 -38.68 -21.02
CA LEU A 500 -36.65 -40.06 -21.39
C LEU A 500 -36.33 -40.38 -22.87
N ALA A 501 -36.42 -39.40 -23.77
CA ALA A 501 -36.06 -39.57 -25.18
C ALA A 501 -34.53 -39.63 -25.40
N ALA A 502 -33.75 -38.87 -24.63
CA ALA A 502 -32.28 -38.91 -24.70
C ALA A 502 -31.71 -40.23 -24.15
N LEU A 503 -32.35 -40.85 -23.15
CA LEU A 503 -31.94 -42.14 -22.59
C LEU A 503 -32.35 -43.35 -23.45
N LEU A 504 -33.36 -43.21 -24.33
CA LEU A 504 -33.69 -44.24 -25.32
C LEU A 504 -32.80 -44.18 -26.57
N ALA A 505 -32.34 -42.99 -26.98
CA ALA A 505 -31.44 -42.84 -28.12
C ALA A 505 -30.02 -43.35 -27.86
N LEU A 506 -29.56 -43.35 -26.60
CA LEU A 506 -28.23 -43.87 -26.22
C LEU A 506 -28.16 -45.41 -26.08
N LYS A 507 -29.28 -46.11 -26.24
CA LYS A 507 -29.37 -47.58 -26.13
C LYS A 507 -29.57 -48.31 -27.47
N LEU A 508 -29.57 -47.56 -28.57
CA LEU A 508 -29.72 -48.05 -29.94
C LEU A 508 -28.57 -47.58 -30.87
N MET A 509 -27.42 -47.19 -30.29
CA MET A 509 -26.14 -46.99 -30.98
C MET A 509 -25.08 -47.93 -30.43
#